data_AF-X1E7D4-F1
#
_entry.id   AF-X1E7D4-F1
#
_cell.length_a   1.000
_cell.length_b   1.000
_cell.length_c   1.000
_cell.angle_alpha   90.00
_cell.angle_beta   90.00
_cell.angle_gamma   90.00
#
_symmetry.space_group_name_H-M   'P 1'
#
loop_
_entity.id
_entity.type
_entity.pdbx_description
1 polymer ?
#
loop_
_entity_poly.entity_id
_entity_poly.type
_entity_poly.pdbx_seq_one_letter_code
_entity_poly.pdbx_strand_id
1 'polypeptide(L)'
;YELGRHYLKNEYKQIEAKEAQITSKQQKRDMKIYNDFKYKLKPKENKYFPDVFQFYFDNKDKLEPFLTEADKSRLGKLVKGSVFNVFDPGKQKLTINQRYSGGSTTYTTDTWIKIFGTCILVAKVLELDISPYRQKILNYIPFSYYDHYKTISVLIPNPTEEELNNVLKLYQDRNDDLTIFTPRNIIDLCGKYKIKRSIPILEFFVESDQISFFDRKDALNSIAQIDEGAKIYFQNIFSKYKVAGDKQQELADVANEILIRKFKDEDAIKWRFEELKSRAFTFKRAKGAHSIGFQEREIDDKEFAQPLIQLKNVQYKSKFLRLLEDSFEIMKKGKDYFAYASYLWEIVVEYFKNLKELRSYKILEDLEVFIKEHAKQSRMNWFSYRFQQLKLEYIIYIGKPQNIADCIKKI
;
A
#
# COMPACT_ATOMS: atom_id res chain seq x y z
N TYR A 1 13.72 -7.31 42.46
CA TYR A 1 14.37 -8.61 42.21
C TYR A 1 15.37 -8.93 43.32
N GLU A 2 16.43 -8.14 43.49
CA GLU A 2 17.43 -8.31 44.57
C GLU A 2 16.83 -8.28 46.00
N LEU A 3 15.93 -7.33 46.32
CA LEU A 3 15.20 -7.36 47.60
C LEU A 3 14.34 -8.63 47.76
N GLY A 4 13.76 -9.15 46.67
CA GLY A 4 12.92 -10.36 46.68
C GLY A 4 13.70 -11.64 46.98
N ARG A 5 14.96 -11.73 46.51
CA ARG A 5 15.89 -12.83 46.83
C ARG A 5 16.19 -12.94 48.33
N HIS A 6 16.12 -11.81 49.06
CA HIS A 6 16.36 -11.80 50.51
C HIS A 6 15.18 -12.39 51.29
N TYR A 7 13.93 -12.19 50.83
CA TYR A 7 12.73 -12.65 51.53
C TYR A 7 12.21 -14.02 51.07
N LEU A 8 12.47 -14.42 49.81
CA LEU A 8 11.95 -15.66 49.18
C LEU A 8 13.09 -16.52 48.62
N LYS A 9 14.10 -16.78 49.46
CA LYS A 9 15.38 -17.37 49.05
C LYS A 9 15.24 -18.75 48.39
N ASN A 10 14.30 -19.57 48.85
CA ASN A 10 14.13 -20.94 48.35
C ASN A 10 13.38 -20.96 47.01
N GLU A 11 12.38 -20.11 46.85
CA GLU A 11 11.58 -19.93 45.64
C GLU A 11 12.46 -19.38 44.51
N TYR A 12 13.29 -18.37 44.78
CA TYR A 12 14.23 -17.85 43.80
C TYR A 12 15.29 -18.89 43.39
N LYS A 13 15.85 -19.66 44.33
CA LYS A 13 16.77 -20.77 43.98
C LYS A 13 16.11 -21.83 43.09
N GLN A 14 14.84 -22.16 43.33
CA GLN A 14 14.11 -23.11 42.50
C GLN A 14 13.81 -22.55 41.10
N ILE A 15 13.48 -21.26 41.00
CA ILE A 15 13.28 -20.57 39.72
C ILE A 15 14.60 -20.51 38.94
N GLU A 16 15.69 -20.09 39.55
CA GLU A 16 17.02 -20.01 38.94
C GLU A 16 17.53 -21.40 38.48
N ALA A 17 17.31 -22.44 39.27
CA ALA A 17 17.65 -23.82 38.87
C ALA A 17 16.80 -24.31 37.68
N LYS A 18 15.50 -23.99 37.65
CA LYS A 18 14.62 -24.28 36.50
C LYS A 18 15.05 -23.49 35.26
N GLU A 19 15.37 -22.20 35.41
CA GLU A 19 15.87 -21.33 34.34
C GLU A 19 17.20 -21.85 33.78
N ALA A 20 18.14 -22.26 34.63
CA ALA A 20 19.41 -22.87 34.23
C ALA A 20 19.19 -24.20 33.47
N GLN A 21 18.24 -25.04 33.92
CA GLN A 21 17.90 -26.28 33.24
C GLN A 21 17.24 -26.05 31.88
N ILE A 22 16.34 -25.06 31.78
CA ILE A 22 15.71 -24.63 30.53
C ILE A 22 16.78 -24.11 29.57
N THR A 23 17.70 -23.27 30.05
CA THR A 23 18.81 -22.71 29.27
C THR A 23 19.74 -23.80 28.75
N SER A 24 20.11 -24.78 29.59
CA SER A 24 20.93 -25.93 29.18
C SER A 24 20.25 -26.81 28.13
N LYS A 25 18.94 -27.06 28.27
CA LYS A 25 18.16 -27.80 27.26
C LYS A 25 18.07 -27.03 25.95
N GLN A 26 17.92 -25.71 26.01
CA GLN A 26 17.88 -24.84 24.84
C GLN A 26 19.23 -24.83 24.11
N GLN A 27 20.33 -24.65 24.82
CA GLN A 27 21.69 -24.72 24.25
C GLN A 27 21.97 -26.06 23.56
N LYS A 28 21.54 -27.19 24.16
CA LYS A 28 21.68 -28.52 23.51
C LYS A 28 20.90 -28.63 22.19
N ARG A 29 19.70 -28.03 22.13
CA ARG A 29 18.89 -27.99 20.90
C ARG A 29 19.54 -27.11 19.84
N ASP A 30 20.04 -25.94 20.22
CA ASP A 30 20.67 -25.01 19.27
C ASP A 30 22.00 -25.58 18.75
N MET A 31 22.77 -26.27 19.59
CA MET A 31 23.96 -27.01 19.16
C MET A 31 23.64 -28.13 18.15
N LYS A 32 22.50 -28.81 18.31
CA LYS A 32 22.03 -29.79 17.31
C LYS A 32 21.74 -29.11 15.97
N ILE A 33 21.06 -27.97 16.00
CA ILE A 33 20.78 -27.17 14.79
C ILE A 33 22.08 -26.74 14.11
N TYR A 34 23.09 -26.30 14.88
CA TYR A 34 24.40 -25.96 14.34
C TYR A 34 25.11 -27.16 13.69
N ASN A 35 25.09 -28.33 14.33
CA ASN A 35 25.69 -29.55 13.75
C ASN A 35 24.98 -29.97 12.44
N ASP A 36 23.65 -29.87 12.41
CA ASP A 36 22.86 -30.14 11.19
C ASP A 36 23.20 -29.12 10.08
N PHE A 37 23.35 -27.84 10.42
CA PHE A 37 23.82 -26.82 9.50
C PHE A 37 25.22 -27.12 8.95
N LYS A 38 26.18 -27.50 9.81
CA LYS A 38 27.56 -27.85 9.39
C LYS A 38 27.56 -29.03 8.43
N TYR A 39 26.79 -30.06 8.75
CA TYR A 39 26.62 -31.22 7.87
C TYR A 39 26.00 -30.81 6.52
N LYS A 40 25.01 -29.91 6.52
CA LYS A 40 24.41 -29.39 5.29
C LYS A 40 25.38 -28.56 4.45
N LEU A 41 26.21 -27.76 5.10
CA LEU A 41 27.18 -26.85 4.49
C LEU A 41 28.35 -27.59 3.82
N LYS A 42 28.77 -28.72 4.40
CA LYS A 42 29.87 -29.54 3.87
C LYS A 42 29.71 -31.02 4.30
N PRO A 43 28.81 -31.78 3.65
CA PRO A 43 28.64 -33.20 3.97
C PRO A 43 29.83 -34.04 3.50
N LYS A 44 30.45 -33.63 2.38
CA LYS A 44 31.67 -34.20 1.80
C LYS A 44 32.47 -33.08 1.15
N GLU A 45 33.72 -33.37 0.80
CA GLU A 45 34.55 -32.44 0.05
C GLU A 45 33.84 -31.97 -1.24
N ASN A 46 33.84 -30.65 -1.45
CA ASN A 46 33.18 -29.97 -2.58
C ASN A 46 31.67 -30.22 -2.75
N LYS A 47 30.99 -30.86 -1.80
CA LYS A 47 29.53 -31.04 -1.82
C LYS A 47 28.85 -30.11 -0.81
N TYR A 48 27.56 -29.88 -1.01
CA TYR A 48 26.65 -29.22 -0.07
C TYR A 48 25.23 -29.72 -0.36
N PHE A 49 24.34 -29.60 0.62
CA PHE A 49 22.91 -29.84 0.40
C PHE A 49 22.23 -28.53 -0.05
N PRO A 50 21.46 -28.51 -1.15
CA PRO A 50 20.82 -27.27 -1.64
C PRO A 50 19.90 -26.58 -0.63
N ASP A 51 19.31 -27.33 0.29
CA ASP A 51 18.46 -26.78 1.34
C ASP A 51 19.24 -26.06 2.46
N VAL A 52 20.58 -26.06 2.44
CA VAL A 52 21.42 -25.37 3.42
C VAL A 52 21.10 -23.88 3.51
N PHE A 53 20.75 -23.24 2.40
CA PHE A 53 20.43 -21.81 2.37
C PHE A 53 19.13 -21.53 3.13
N GLN A 54 18.10 -22.35 2.92
CA GLN A 54 16.82 -22.21 3.61
C GLN A 54 16.98 -22.56 5.09
N PHE A 55 17.69 -23.65 5.37
CA PHE A 55 17.98 -24.08 6.73
C PHE A 55 18.71 -22.98 7.53
N TYR A 56 19.72 -22.35 6.92
CA TYR A 56 20.41 -21.22 7.53
C TYR A 56 19.47 -20.05 7.79
N PHE A 57 18.70 -19.63 6.76
CA PHE A 57 17.82 -18.47 6.88
C PHE A 57 16.75 -18.66 7.97
N ASP A 58 16.13 -19.84 8.04
CA ASP A 58 15.07 -20.17 9.01
C ASP A 58 15.60 -20.29 10.46
N ASN A 59 16.90 -20.53 10.64
CA ASN A 59 17.52 -20.75 11.94
C ASN A 59 18.60 -19.72 12.30
N LYS A 60 18.73 -18.63 11.55
CA LYS A 60 19.84 -17.67 11.66
C LYS A 60 20.06 -17.17 13.09
N ASP A 61 19.00 -16.83 13.82
CA ASP A 61 19.09 -16.26 15.17
C ASP A 61 19.62 -17.28 16.18
N LYS A 62 19.35 -18.57 15.96
CA LYS A 62 19.85 -19.69 16.79
C LYS A 62 21.26 -20.10 16.39
N LEU A 63 21.63 -19.92 15.13
CA LEU A 63 22.94 -20.26 14.59
C LEU A 63 23.99 -19.20 14.92
N GLU A 64 23.61 -17.92 14.95
CA GLU A 64 24.54 -16.78 15.09
C GLU A 64 25.56 -16.94 16.23
N PRO A 65 25.19 -17.42 17.45
CA PRO A 65 26.15 -17.59 18.53
C PRO A 65 27.22 -18.67 18.27
N PHE A 66 26.99 -19.58 17.33
CA PHE A 66 27.85 -20.74 17.04
C PHE A 66 28.60 -20.64 15.71
N LEU A 67 28.20 -19.73 14.82
CA LEU A 67 28.77 -19.61 13.49
C LEU A 67 30.21 -19.10 13.55
N THR A 68 31.08 -19.77 12.80
CA THR A 68 32.43 -19.28 12.57
C THR A 68 32.51 -18.44 11.30
N GLU A 69 33.52 -17.59 11.18
CA GLU A 69 33.80 -16.86 9.94
C GLU A 69 34.07 -17.80 8.76
N ALA A 70 34.64 -18.98 9.01
CA ALA A 70 34.82 -20.01 8.00
C ALA A 70 33.47 -20.53 7.46
N ASP A 71 32.47 -20.66 8.33
CA ASP A 71 31.12 -21.08 7.94
C ASP A 71 30.40 -20.02 7.12
N LYS A 72 30.44 -18.76 7.57
CA LYS A 72 29.90 -17.61 6.84
C LYS A 72 30.57 -17.47 5.47
N SER A 73 31.89 -17.57 5.42
CA SER A 73 32.68 -17.53 4.17
C SER A 73 32.32 -18.68 3.22
N ARG A 74 32.20 -19.91 3.74
CA ARG A 74 31.81 -21.07 2.93
C ARG A 74 30.39 -20.90 2.38
N LEU A 75 29.44 -20.47 3.20
CA LEU A 75 28.06 -20.24 2.77
C LEU A 75 27.99 -19.13 1.70
N GLY A 76 28.71 -18.02 1.91
CA GLY A 76 28.82 -16.94 0.93
C GLY A 76 29.44 -17.40 -0.40
N LYS A 77 30.47 -18.25 -0.37
CA LYS A 77 31.05 -18.88 -1.57
C LYS A 77 30.03 -19.75 -2.32
N LEU A 78 29.18 -20.49 -1.59
CA LEU A 78 28.13 -21.30 -2.21
C LEU A 78 27.04 -20.43 -2.85
N VAL A 79 26.58 -19.38 -2.16
CA VAL A 79 25.61 -18.41 -2.71
C VAL A 79 26.13 -17.82 -4.02
N LYS A 80 27.35 -17.28 -4.01
CA LYS A 80 27.96 -16.65 -5.20
C LYS A 80 28.26 -17.68 -6.29
N GLY A 81 29.03 -18.72 -5.95
CA GLY A 81 29.60 -19.67 -6.90
C GLY A 81 28.63 -20.71 -7.43
N SER A 82 27.70 -21.18 -6.61
CA SER A 82 26.82 -22.31 -6.95
C SER A 82 25.39 -21.90 -7.26
N VAL A 83 25.01 -20.64 -7.05
CA VAL A 83 23.67 -20.13 -7.35
C VAL A 83 23.75 -18.90 -8.24
N PHE A 84 24.29 -17.78 -7.75
CA PHE A 84 24.28 -16.51 -8.51
C PHE A 84 25.12 -16.57 -9.80
N ASN A 85 26.24 -17.29 -9.82
CA ASN A 85 27.06 -17.46 -11.02
C ASN A 85 26.35 -18.29 -12.10
N VAL A 86 25.65 -19.36 -11.69
CA VAL A 86 25.21 -20.41 -12.62
C VAL A 86 23.76 -20.29 -13.05
N PHE A 87 22.92 -19.66 -12.23
CA PHE A 87 21.49 -19.56 -12.50
C PHE A 87 21.10 -18.12 -12.86
N ASP A 88 20.15 -17.98 -13.78
CA ASP A 88 19.56 -16.70 -14.19
C ASP A 88 18.04 -16.83 -14.17
N PRO A 89 17.35 -16.19 -13.19
CA PRO A 89 15.90 -16.21 -13.12
C PRO A 89 15.22 -15.69 -14.38
N GLY A 90 15.83 -14.74 -15.10
CA GLY A 90 15.25 -14.13 -16.29
C GLY A 90 15.09 -15.10 -17.47
N LYS A 91 15.82 -16.22 -17.45
CA LYS A 91 15.75 -17.26 -18.49
C LYS A 91 14.72 -18.35 -18.18
N GLN A 92 14.14 -18.35 -16.97
CA GLN A 92 13.22 -19.40 -16.55
C GLN A 92 11.80 -19.06 -16.96
N LYS A 93 11.02 -20.10 -17.26
CA LYS A 93 9.59 -19.96 -17.58
C LYS A 93 8.74 -20.20 -16.34
N LEU A 94 7.51 -19.71 -16.41
CA LEU A 94 6.48 -20.00 -15.42
C LEU A 94 5.17 -20.32 -16.14
N THR A 95 4.47 -21.34 -15.66
CA THR A 95 3.13 -21.70 -16.12
C THR A 95 2.17 -21.65 -14.95
N ILE A 96 1.10 -20.87 -15.08
CA ILE A 96 0.01 -20.82 -14.11
C ILE A 96 -0.91 -22.00 -14.37
N ASN A 97 -1.04 -22.87 -13.38
CA ASN A 97 -1.89 -24.06 -13.47
C ASN A 97 -3.34 -23.71 -13.13
N GLN A 98 -3.55 -22.91 -12.08
CA GLN A 98 -4.88 -22.49 -11.64
C GLN A 98 -4.83 -21.22 -10.78
N ARG A 99 -5.83 -20.34 -10.95
CA ARG A 99 -6.11 -19.23 -10.03
C ARG A 99 -7.41 -19.52 -9.27
N TYR A 100 -7.37 -19.39 -7.95
CA TYR A 100 -8.54 -19.60 -7.09
C TYR A 100 -9.16 -18.26 -6.70
N SER A 101 -10.47 -18.28 -6.43
CA SER A 101 -11.25 -17.09 -6.02
C SER A 101 -10.75 -16.42 -4.74
N GLY A 102 -10.01 -17.15 -3.89
CA GLY A 102 -9.35 -16.62 -2.69
C GLY A 102 -7.99 -15.96 -2.93
N GLY A 103 -7.56 -15.79 -4.18
CA GLY A 103 -6.30 -15.14 -4.55
C GLY A 103 -5.08 -16.08 -4.53
N SER A 104 -5.23 -17.35 -4.14
CA SER A 104 -4.16 -18.33 -4.31
C SER A 104 -3.97 -18.70 -5.79
N THR A 105 -2.73 -18.92 -6.18
CA THR A 105 -2.35 -19.32 -7.54
C THR A 105 -1.42 -20.53 -7.45
N THR A 106 -1.75 -21.61 -8.15
CA THR A 106 -0.82 -22.74 -8.35
C THR A 106 -0.11 -22.56 -9.68
N TYR A 107 1.17 -22.89 -9.69
CA TYR A 107 2.03 -22.66 -10.84
C TYR A 107 3.19 -23.65 -10.85
N THR A 108 3.81 -23.79 -12.01
CA THR A 108 4.98 -24.63 -12.25
C THR A 108 6.14 -23.73 -12.66
N THR A 109 7.30 -23.92 -12.05
CA THR A 109 8.55 -23.19 -12.36
C THR A 109 9.76 -24.05 -11.99
N ASP A 110 10.96 -23.62 -12.39
CA ASP A 110 12.19 -24.30 -12.03
C ASP A 110 12.42 -24.25 -10.50
N THR A 111 12.72 -25.41 -9.90
CA THR A 111 13.00 -25.52 -8.46
C THR A 111 14.10 -24.59 -7.95
N TRP A 112 15.05 -24.21 -8.80
CA TRP A 112 16.12 -23.28 -8.48
C TRP A 112 15.65 -21.84 -8.31
N ILE A 113 14.46 -21.47 -8.78
CA ILE A 113 13.84 -20.17 -8.47
C ILE A 113 13.71 -19.99 -6.96
N LYS A 114 13.17 -20.99 -6.26
CA LYS A 114 13.04 -20.94 -4.80
C LYS A 114 14.41 -20.81 -4.12
N ILE A 115 15.39 -21.60 -4.55
CA ILE A 115 16.76 -21.56 -4.02
C ILE A 115 17.40 -20.19 -4.22
N PHE A 116 17.23 -19.60 -5.41
CA PHE A 116 17.75 -18.27 -5.74
C PHE A 116 17.13 -17.20 -4.85
N GLY A 117 15.81 -17.22 -4.65
CA GLY A 117 15.10 -16.33 -3.73
C GLY A 117 15.67 -16.38 -2.31
N THR A 118 15.84 -17.59 -1.77
CA THR A 118 16.47 -17.77 -0.45
C THR A 118 17.91 -17.24 -0.43
N CYS A 119 18.68 -17.44 -1.50
CA CYS A 119 20.05 -16.92 -1.59
C CYS A 119 20.12 -15.39 -1.59
N ILE A 120 19.12 -14.69 -2.14
CA ILE A 120 19.00 -13.23 -2.02
C ILE A 120 18.86 -12.83 -0.55
N LEU A 121 18.02 -13.53 0.21
CA LEU A 121 17.83 -13.27 1.64
C LEU A 121 19.12 -13.52 2.44
N VAL A 122 19.80 -14.65 2.17
CA VAL A 122 21.09 -14.98 2.80
C VAL A 122 22.17 -13.97 2.43
N ALA A 123 22.22 -13.51 1.18
CA ALA A 123 23.19 -12.51 0.74
C ALA A 123 23.06 -11.20 1.51
N LYS A 124 21.83 -10.77 1.83
CA LYS A 124 21.59 -9.62 2.69
C LYS A 124 22.06 -9.84 4.12
N VAL A 125 21.77 -11.00 4.71
CA VAL A 125 22.16 -11.31 6.11
C VAL A 125 23.68 -11.37 6.26
N LEU A 126 24.38 -11.95 5.27
CA LEU A 126 25.84 -12.07 5.27
C LEU A 126 26.56 -10.86 4.68
N GLU A 127 25.84 -9.79 4.32
CA GLU A 127 26.38 -8.57 3.71
C GLU A 127 27.32 -8.87 2.51
N LEU A 128 26.92 -9.84 1.67
CA LEU A 128 27.74 -10.24 0.54
C LEU A 128 27.82 -9.13 -0.50
N ASP A 129 29.00 -8.91 -1.07
CA ASP A 129 29.10 -8.10 -2.30
C ASP A 129 28.31 -8.75 -3.44
N ILE A 130 27.21 -8.10 -3.82
CA ILE A 130 26.27 -8.52 -4.87
C ILE A 130 26.50 -7.80 -6.20
N SER A 131 27.48 -6.90 -6.29
CA SER A 131 27.69 -6.04 -7.47
C SER A 131 27.73 -6.82 -8.80
N PRO A 132 28.39 -7.99 -8.89
CA PRO A 132 28.43 -8.76 -10.14
C PRO A 132 27.09 -9.43 -10.52
N TYR A 133 26.13 -9.48 -9.59
CA TYR A 133 24.90 -10.27 -9.71
C TYR A 133 23.64 -9.42 -9.78
N ARG A 134 23.79 -8.09 -9.77
CA ARG A 134 22.67 -7.14 -9.68
C ARG A 134 21.58 -7.43 -10.70
N GLN A 135 21.92 -7.58 -11.98
CA GLN A 135 20.94 -7.87 -13.03
C GLN A 135 20.18 -9.19 -12.76
N LYS A 136 20.86 -10.25 -12.34
CA LYS A 136 20.21 -11.54 -12.05
C LYS A 136 19.29 -11.47 -10.82
N ILE A 137 19.68 -10.69 -9.82
CA ILE A 137 18.86 -10.40 -8.63
C ILE A 137 17.62 -9.59 -9.04
N LEU A 138 17.76 -8.60 -9.91
CA LEU A 138 16.63 -7.83 -10.45
C LEU A 138 15.72 -8.68 -11.35
N ASN A 139 16.28 -9.60 -12.14
CA ASN A 139 15.51 -10.56 -12.94
C ASN A 139 14.66 -11.51 -12.09
N TYR A 140 14.88 -11.58 -10.78
CA TYR A 140 14.05 -12.34 -9.84
C TYR A 140 12.76 -11.60 -9.43
N ILE A 141 12.63 -10.29 -9.69
CA ILE A 141 11.45 -9.48 -9.33
C ILE A 141 10.12 -10.14 -9.73
N PRO A 142 9.96 -10.71 -10.96
CA PRO A 142 8.72 -11.37 -11.37
C PRO A 142 8.37 -12.65 -10.59
N PHE A 143 9.30 -13.21 -9.82
CA PHE A 143 9.10 -14.38 -8.95
C PHE A 143 9.04 -14.00 -7.47
N SER A 144 9.27 -12.72 -7.15
CA SER A 144 9.51 -12.30 -5.78
C SER A 144 8.21 -12.21 -4.97
N TYR A 145 8.27 -12.71 -3.74
CA TYR A 145 7.25 -12.46 -2.72
C TYR A 145 7.72 -11.27 -1.86
N TYR A 146 6.87 -10.81 -0.94
CA TYR A 146 7.11 -9.59 -0.15
C TYR A 146 8.52 -9.47 0.43
N ASP A 147 9.02 -10.50 1.13
CA ASP A 147 10.35 -10.44 1.76
C ASP A 147 11.49 -10.42 0.75
N HIS A 148 11.33 -11.12 -0.38
CA HIS A 148 12.29 -11.10 -1.48
C HIS A 148 12.36 -9.70 -2.10
N TYR A 149 11.21 -9.13 -2.46
CA TYR A 149 11.13 -7.81 -3.10
C TYR A 149 11.69 -6.69 -2.19
N LYS A 150 11.32 -6.71 -0.91
CA LYS A 150 11.88 -5.80 0.10
C LYS A 150 13.40 -5.95 0.23
N THR A 151 13.91 -7.18 0.18
CA THR A 151 15.34 -7.44 0.25
C THR A 151 16.07 -6.95 -0.99
N ILE A 152 15.53 -7.18 -2.19
CA ILE A 152 16.07 -6.65 -3.45
C ILE A 152 16.19 -5.13 -3.39
N SER A 153 15.15 -4.44 -2.90
CA SER A 153 15.15 -2.97 -2.76
C SER A 153 16.23 -2.45 -1.80
N VAL A 154 16.67 -3.26 -0.82
CA VAL A 154 17.76 -2.89 0.11
C VAL A 154 19.13 -3.18 -0.50
N LEU A 155 19.27 -4.33 -1.17
CA LEU A 155 20.52 -4.71 -1.83
C LEU A 155 20.84 -3.83 -3.04
N ILE A 156 19.79 -3.39 -3.76
CA ILE A 156 19.87 -2.63 -5.00
C ILE A 156 18.93 -1.41 -4.87
N PRO A 157 19.31 -0.40 -4.07
CA PRO A 157 18.45 0.76 -3.84
C PRO A 157 18.32 1.65 -5.08
N ASN A 158 19.37 1.69 -5.91
CA ASN A 158 19.48 2.51 -7.11
C ASN A 158 19.84 1.61 -8.31
N PRO A 159 18.86 0.93 -8.93
CA PRO A 159 19.08 0.25 -10.19
C PRO A 159 19.35 1.27 -11.31
N THR A 160 20.22 0.92 -12.26
CA THR A 160 20.49 1.76 -13.43
C THR A 160 19.33 1.70 -14.43
N GLU A 161 19.27 2.64 -15.37
CA GLU A 161 18.25 2.62 -16.42
C GLU A 161 18.34 1.35 -17.28
N GLU A 162 19.55 0.90 -17.60
CA GLU A 162 19.77 -0.35 -18.34
C GLU A 162 19.26 -1.56 -17.55
N GLU A 163 19.56 -1.62 -16.25
CA GLU A 163 19.09 -2.70 -15.37
C GLU A 163 17.56 -2.77 -15.32
N LEU A 164 16.91 -1.61 -15.19
CA LEU A 164 15.46 -1.48 -15.21
C LEU A 164 14.87 -1.88 -16.56
N ASN A 165 15.45 -1.42 -17.67
CA ASN A 165 15.02 -1.79 -19.02
C ASN A 165 15.08 -3.30 -19.26
N ASN A 166 16.12 -3.97 -18.75
CA ASN A 166 16.23 -5.42 -18.83
C ASN A 166 15.14 -6.14 -18.03
N VAL A 167 14.73 -5.61 -16.88
CA VAL A 167 13.57 -6.13 -16.13
C VAL A 167 12.27 -5.93 -16.92
N LEU A 168 12.06 -4.77 -17.55
CA LEU A 168 10.86 -4.51 -18.35
C LEU A 168 10.71 -5.48 -19.53
N LYS A 169 11.80 -5.86 -20.18
CA LYS A 169 11.79 -6.87 -21.26
C LYS A 169 11.23 -8.21 -20.81
N LEU A 170 11.37 -8.57 -19.53
CA LEU A 170 10.77 -9.80 -18.99
C LEU A 170 9.23 -9.76 -18.98
N TYR A 171 8.61 -8.60 -19.19
CA TYR A 171 7.17 -8.43 -19.28
C TYR A 171 6.65 -8.20 -20.71
N GLN A 172 7.53 -7.89 -21.66
CA GLN A 172 7.17 -7.55 -23.05
C GLN A 172 7.53 -8.66 -24.04
N ASP A 173 8.70 -9.28 -23.88
CA ASP A 173 9.30 -10.15 -24.90
C ASP A 173 9.08 -11.64 -24.62
N ARG A 174 8.00 -11.99 -23.90
CA ARG A 174 7.73 -13.35 -23.42
C ARG A 174 6.36 -13.85 -23.84
N ASN A 175 6.26 -15.18 -23.95
CA ASN A 175 5.04 -15.91 -24.28
C ASN A 175 4.61 -16.89 -23.16
N ASP A 176 5.08 -16.67 -21.93
CA ASP A 176 4.70 -17.46 -20.76
C ASP A 176 4.06 -16.59 -19.67
N ASP A 177 3.51 -17.26 -18.66
CA ASP A 177 2.67 -16.62 -17.64
C ASP A 177 3.47 -15.79 -16.63
N LEU A 178 4.80 -15.73 -16.75
CA LEU A 178 5.62 -14.90 -15.87
C LEU A 178 5.23 -13.42 -15.95
N THR A 179 4.79 -12.97 -17.14
CA THR A 179 4.36 -11.59 -17.41
C THR A 179 3.16 -11.17 -16.56
N ILE A 180 2.36 -12.12 -16.07
CA ILE A 180 1.13 -11.88 -15.30
C ILE A 180 1.13 -12.53 -13.90
N PHE A 181 2.24 -13.14 -13.47
CA PHE A 181 2.29 -13.92 -12.25
C PHE A 181 2.23 -13.07 -10.97
N THR A 182 3.14 -12.09 -10.84
CA THR A 182 3.16 -11.12 -9.73
C THR A 182 3.24 -9.67 -10.26
N PRO A 183 2.13 -9.13 -10.82
CA PRO A 183 2.13 -7.80 -11.43
C PRO A 183 2.51 -6.69 -10.45
N ARG A 184 2.11 -6.81 -9.18
CA ARG A 184 2.38 -5.81 -8.13
C ARG A 184 3.84 -5.37 -8.05
N ASN A 185 4.79 -6.31 -8.15
CA ASN A 185 6.21 -6.00 -7.99
C ASN A 185 6.72 -5.07 -9.09
N ILE A 186 6.28 -5.30 -10.34
CA ILE A 186 6.68 -4.45 -11.45
C ILE A 186 5.91 -3.13 -11.46
N ILE A 187 4.64 -3.12 -11.04
CA ILE A 187 3.84 -1.89 -10.90
C ILE A 187 4.50 -0.94 -9.89
N ASP A 188 4.90 -1.46 -8.73
CA ASP A 188 5.61 -0.70 -7.68
C ASP A 188 6.96 -0.20 -8.18
N LEU A 189 7.75 -1.06 -8.83
CA LEU A 189 9.04 -0.68 -9.42
C LEU A 189 8.88 0.48 -10.42
N CYS A 190 7.89 0.38 -11.30
CA CYS A 190 7.62 1.39 -12.33
C CYS A 190 7.25 2.75 -11.72
N GLY A 191 6.38 2.75 -10.70
CA GLY A 191 5.95 3.98 -10.02
C GLY A 191 7.10 4.61 -9.23
N LYS A 192 7.82 3.80 -8.44
CA LYS A 192 8.94 4.24 -7.61
C LYS A 192 10.05 4.92 -8.42
N TYR A 193 10.42 4.34 -9.56
CA TYR A 193 11.50 4.86 -10.42
C TYR A 193 11.00 5.69 -11.60
N LYS A 194 9.69 5.96 -11.69
CA LYS A 194 9.03 6.76 -12.74
C LYS A 194 9.42 6.36 -14.17
N ILE A 195 9.39 5.06 -14.48
CA ILE A 195 9.94 4.52 -15.73
C ILE A 195 8.97 4.70 -16.90
N LYS A 196 9.12 5.75 -17.71
CA LYS A 196 8.17 6.05 -18.81
C LYS A 196 7.94 4.91 -19.81
N ARG A 197 8.97 4.11 -20.10
CA ARG A 197 8.88 2.98 -21.05
C ARG A 197 7.98 1.83 -20.55
N SER A 198 7.62 1.81 -19.28
CA SER A 198 6.74 0.78 -18.74
C SER A 198 5.25 1.06 -18.95
N ILE A 199 4.88 2.26 -19.44
CA ILE A 199 3.47 2.63 -19.66
C ILE A 199 2.70 1.55 -20.43
N PRO A 200 3.19 1.01 -21.57
CA PRO A 200 2.46 -0.03 -22.29
C PRO A 200 2.22 -1.32 -21.47
N ILE A 201 3.14 -1.68 -20.58
CA ILE A 201 2.98 -2.84 -19.68
C ILE A 201 1.88 -2.55 -18.65
N LEU A 202 1.90 -1.33 -18.08
CA LEU A 202 0.89 -0.91 -17.10
C LEU A 202 -0.49 -0.79 -17.74
N GLU A 203 -0.59 -0.26 -18.96
CA GLU A 203 -1.84 -0.20 -19.74
C GLU A 203 -2.39 -1.61 -20.00
N PHE A 204 -1.53 -2.53 -20.44
CA PHE A 204 -1.91 -3.94 -20.57
C PHE A 204 -2.47 -4.50 -19.26
N PHE A 205 -1.84 -4.21 -18.12
CA PHE A 205 -2.36 -4.66 -16.84
C PHE A 205 -3.72 -4.07 -16.51
N VAL A 206 -3.93 -2.77 -16.73
CA VAL A 206 -5.22 -2.12 -16.50
C VAL A 206 -6.33 -2.76 -17.33
N GLU A 207 -6.04 -3.17 -18.56
CA GLU A 207 -7.05 -3.65 -19.49
C GLU A 207 -7.32 -5.17 -19.42
N SER A 208 -6.35 -5.95 -18.94
CA SER A 208 -6.43 -7.40 -18.89
C SER A 208 -7.33 -7.92 -17.75
N ASP A 209 -8.21 -8.87 -18.06
CA ASP A 209 -9.06 -9.58 -17.10
C ASP A 209 -8.30 -10.67 -16.33
N GLN A 210 -7.11 -11.06 -16.81
CA GLN A 210 -6.20 -11.99 -16.13
C GLN A 210 -5.49 -11.36 -14.93
N ILE A 211 -5.49 -10.03 -14.86
CA ILE A 211 -4.87 -9.27 -13.78
C ILE A 211 -5.90 -9.01 -12.69
N SER A 212 -5.47 -9.18 -11.44
CA SER A 212 -6.34 -8.95 -10.30
C SER A 212 -6.83 -7.51 -10.30
N PHE A 213 -8.08 -7.31 -9.91
CA PHE A 213 -8.67 -5.98 -9.86
C PHE A 213 -7.86 -4.98 -8.99
N PHE A 214 -7.25 -5.44 -7.91
CA PHE A 214 -6.35 -4.61 -7.09
C PHE A 214 -5.12 -4.15 -7.87
N ASP A 215 -4.46 -5.06 -8.59
CA ASP A 215 -3.27 -4.71 -9.37
C ASP A 215 -3.63 -3.81 -10.57
N ARG A 216 -4.85 -3.94 -11.13
CA ARG A 216 -5.37 -3.01 -12.16
C ARG A 216 -5.48 -1.58 -11.62
N LYS A 217 -5.97 -1.40 -10.38
CA LYS A 217 -6.02 -0.09 -9.71
C LYS A 217 -4.61 0.46 -9.45
N ASP A 218 -3.72 -0.38 -8.95
CA ASP A 218 -2.33 0.03 -8.67
C ASP A 218 -1.60 0.44 -9.97
N ALA A 219 -1.86 -0.26 -11.08
CA ALA A 219 -1.32 0.09 -12.39
C ALA A 219 -1.82 1.47 -12.86
N LEU A 220 -3.12 1.78 -12.73
CA LEU A 220 -3.66 3.13 -13.03
C LEU A 220 -2.97 4.22 -12.23
N ASN A 221 -2.80 4.01 -10.93
CA ASN A 221 -2.12 4.96 -10.05
C ASN A 221 -0.64 5.12 -10.43
N SER A 222 0.03 4.03 -10.80
CA SER A 222 1.42 4.05 -11.26
C SER A 222 1.58 4.85 -12.57
N ILE A 223 0.69 4.65 -13.57
CA ILE A 223 0.64 5.48 -14.79
C ILE A 223 0.47 6.96 -14.41
N ALA A 224 -0.41 7.27 -13.46
CA ALA A 224 -0.64 8.64 -13.01
C ALA A 224 0.57 9.25 -12.30
N GLN A 225 1.52 8.47 -11.79
CA GLN A 225 2.78 8.99 -11.23
C GLN A 225 3.86 9.19 -12.28
N ILE A 226 3.83 8.40 -13.35
CA ILE A 226 4.84 8.35 -14.41
C ILE A 226 4.55 9.38 -15.51
N ASP A 227 3.30 9.47 -15.96
CA ASP A 227 2.90 10.28 -17.11
C ASP A 227 2.05 11.49 -16.70
N GLU A 228 2.63 12.68 -16.89
CA GLU A 228 1.95 13.97 -16.66
C GLU A 228 0.98 14.35 -17.78
N GLY A 229 1.10 13.76 -18.97
CA GLY A 229 0.26 14.02 -20.14
C GLY A 229 -0.90 13.04 -20.33
N ALA A 230 -1.02 12.00 -19.50
CA ALA A 230 -1.98 10.89 -19.67
C ALA A 230 -3.47 11.24 -19.45
N LYS A 231 -3.86 12.53 -19.50
CA LYS A 231 -5.24 12.97 -19.26
C LYS A 231 -6.25 12.21 -20.14
N ILE A 232 -5.99 12.13 -21.44
CA ILE A 232 -6.86 11.48 -22.42
C ILE A 232 -7.01 9.98 -22.12
N TYR A 233 -5.91 9.32 -21.72
CA TYR A 233 -5.95 7.91 -21.32
C TYR A 233 -6.92 7.70 -20.14
N PHE A 234 -6.82 8.49 -19.07
CA PHE A 234 -7.73 8.37 -17.94
C PHE A 234 -9.19 8.70 -18.29
N GLN A 235 -9.43 9.66 -19.20
CA GLN A 235 -10.78 9.94 -19.72
C GLN A 235 -11.36 8.73 -20.48
N ASN A 236 -10.54 8.02 -21.25
CA ASN A 236 -10.94 6.81 -21.96
C ASN A 236 -11.26 5.66 -20.99
N ILE A 237 -10.39 5.40 -20.01
CA ILE A 237 -10.63 4.39 -18.97
C ILE A 237 -11.91 4.70 -18.19
N PHE A 238 -12.07 5.96 -17.76
CA PHE A 238 -13.27 6.39 -17.07
C PHE A 238 -14.53 6.16 -17.90
N SER A 239 -14.54 6.60 -19.16
CA SER A 239 -15.67 6.42 -20.09
C SER A 239 -15.99 4.94 -20.34
N LYS A 240 -14.96 4.10 -20.52
CA LYS A 240 -15.08 2.66 -20.81
C LYS A 240 -15.77 1.92 -19.65
N TYR A 241 -15.41 2.23 -18.42
CA TYR A 241 -15.86 1.47 -17.26
C TYR A 241 -17.00 2.11 -16.46
N LYS A 242 -17.35 3.37 -16.72
CA LYS A 242 -18.43 4.08 -16.02
C LYS A 242 -19.80 3.39 -16.11
N VAL A 243 -20.08 2.66 -17.19
CA VAL A 243 -21.36 1.94 -17.42
C VAL A 243 -21.20 0.42 -17.25
N ALA A 244 -20.00 -0.06 -16.92
CA ALA A 244 -19.75 -1.47 -16.67
C ALA A 244 -20.20 -1.84 -15.24
N GLY A 245 -20.92 -2.95 -15.06
CA GLY A 245 -21.46 -3.36 -13.76
C GLY A 245 -20.42 -3.55 -12.63
N ASP A 246 -20.93 -3.47 -11.39
CA ASP A 246 -20.28 -3.61 -10.07
C ASP A 246 -18.77 -3.39 -10.00
N LYS A 247 -17.94 -4.44 -10.22
CA LYS A 247 -16.49 -4.40 -9.97
C LYS A 247 -15.72 -3.54 -10.98
N GLN A 248 -16.22 -3.40 -12.20
CA GLN A 248 -15.53 -2.59 -13.20
C GLN A 248 -15.78 -1.09 -12.96
N GLN A 249 -16.92 -0.74 -12.35
CA GLN A 249 -17.25 0.64 -11.99
C GLN A 249 -16.22 1.26 -11.03
N GLU A 250 -15.62 0.47 -10.14
CA GLU A 250 -14.54 0.96 -9.27
C GLU A 250 -13.29 1.42 -10.06
N LEU A 251 -12.98 0.84 -11.23
CA LEU A 251 -11.89 1.36 -12.08
C LEU A 251 -12.26 2.74 -12.66
N ALA A 252 -13.53 2.94 -12.98
CA ALA A 252 -14.03 4.25 -13.39
C ALA A 252 -13.90 5.27 -12.25
N ASP A 253 -14.23 4.87 -11.02
CA ASP A 253 -14.10 5.71 -9.83
C ASP A 253 -12.63 6.09 -9.57
N VAL A 254 -11.67 5.17 -9.74
CA VAL A 254 -10.22 5.48 -9.64
C VAL A 254 -9.75 6.40 -10.76
N ALA A 255 -10.12 6.13 -12.01
CA ALA A 255 -9.75 6.98 -13.15
C ALA A 255 -10.33 8.41 -12.99
N ASN A 256 -11.58 8.52 -12.55
CA ASN A 256 -12.22 9.80 -12.24
C ASN A 256 -11.51 10.53 -11.09
N GLU A 257 -11.05 9.82 -10.06
CA GLU A 257 -10.27 10.40 -8.97
C GLU A 257 -8.95 11.01 -9.48
N ILE A 258 -8.23 10.29 -10.34
CA ILE A 258 -7.00 10.77 -10.97
C ILE A 258 -7.28 12.03 -11.82
N LEU A 259 -8.34 12.02 -12.62
CA LEU A 259 -8.79 13.17 -13.42
C LEU A 259 -9.05 14.41 -12.55
N ILE A 260 -9.71 14.25 -11.40
CA ILE A 260 -9.97 15.35 -10.48
C ILE A 260 -8.68 15.80 -9.80
N ARG A 261 -7.93 14.90 -9.18
CA ARG A 261 -6.78 15.25 -8.34
C ARG A 261 -5.63 15.83 -9.15
N LYS A 262 -5.27 15.17 -10.25
CA LYS A 262 -4.11 15.52 -11.07
C LYS A 262 -4.45 16.56 -12.13
N PHE A 263 -5.55 16.38 -12.84
CA PHE A 263 -5.86 17.19 -14.03
C PHE A 263 -6.91 18.28 -13.80
N LYS A 264 -7.50 18.35 -12.60
CA LYS A 264 -8.57 19.30 -12.25
C LYS A 264 -9.70 19.28 -13.29
N ASP A 265 -10.01 18.09 -13.80
CA ASP A 265 -10.96 17.92 -14.90
C ASP A 265 -12.39 18.26 -14.45
N GLU A 266 -12.97 19.30 -15.02
CA GLU A 266 -14.28 19.83 -14.61
C GLU A 266 -15.44 18.86 -14.89
N ASP A 267 -15.36 18.07 -15.96
CA ASP A 267 -16.37 17.07 -16.29
C ASP A 267 -16.32 15.91 -15.31
N ALA A 268 -15.11 15.48 -14.92
CA ALA A 268 -14.90 14.49 -13.88
C ALA A 268 -15.44 14.96 -12.52
N ILE A 269 -15.17 16.23 -12.15
CA ILE A 269 -15.69 16.87 -10.93
C ILE A 269 -17.23 16.89 -10.98
N LYS A 270 -17.80 17.39 -12.08
CA LYS A 270 -19.25 17.50 -12.27
C LYS A 270 -19.92 16.14 -12.12
N TRP A 271 -19.39 15.12 -12.80
CA TRP A 271 -19.93 13.77 -12.70
C TRP A 271 -19.91 13.25 -11.26
N ARG A 272 -18.80 13.42 -10.53
CA ARG A 272 -18.70 12.92 -9.15
C ARG A 272 -19.72 13.58 -8.21
N PHE A 273 -20.02 14.87 -8.40
CA PHE A 273 -21.12 15.53 -7.68
C PHE A 273 -22.49 14.91 -7.99
N GLU A 274 -22.78 14.63 -9.27
CA GLU A 274 -24.05 14.00 -9.64
C GLU A 274 -24.18 12.58 -9.06
N GLU A 275 -23.08 11.83 -8.99
CA GLU A 275 -23.08 10.50 -8.37
C GLU A 275 -23.30 10.55 -6.86
N LEU A 276 -22.75 11.53 -6.15
CA LEU A 276 -23.05 11.73 -4.72
C LEU A 276 -24.55 11.95 -4.47
N LYS A 277 -25.28 12.52 -5.44
CA LYS A 277 -26.73 12.67 -5.37
C LYS A 277 -27.47 11.40 -5.77
N SER A 278 -27.06 10.76 -6.87
CA SER A 278 -27.78 9.62 -7.46
C SER A 278 -27.60 8.32 -6.69
N ARG A 279 -26.41 8.10 -6.09
CA ARG A 279 -26.06 6.89 -5.32
C ARG A 279 -26.57 6.91 -3.87
N ALA A 280 -27.48 7.82 -3.52
CA ALA A 280 -27.99 7.93 -2.16
C ALA A 280 -28.60 6.61 -1.67
N PHE A 281 -28.14 6.13 -0.52
CA PHE A 281 -28.56 4.86 0.07
C PHE A 281 -29.05 5.02 1.50
N THR A 282 -29.91 4.08 1.93
CA THR A 282 -30.27 3.95 3.35
C THR A 282 -29.16 3.23 4.09
N PHE A 283 -28.83 3.68 5.30
CA PHE A 283 -27.82 3.02 6.11
C PHE A 283 -28.20 2.98 7.59
N LYS A 284 -28.00 1.80 8.18
CA LYS A 284 -28.12 1.55 9.62
C LYS A 284 -26.87 0.84 10.09
N ARG A 285 -26.10 1.49 10.96
CA ARG A 285 -24.89 0.90 11.54
C ARG A 285 -25.23 -0.36 12.31
N ALA A 286 -24.55 -1.46 12.00
CA ALA A 286 -24.70 -2.70 12.74
C ALA A 286 -24.09 -2.56 14.14
N LYS A 287 -24.67 -3.26 15.11
CA LYS A 287 -24.18 -3.29 16.50
C LYS A 287 -23.32 -4.53 16.71
N GLY A 288 -22.21 -4.38 17.43
CA GLY A 288 -21.30 -5.49 17.73
C GLY A 288 -20.33 -5.81 16.58
N ALA A 289 -19.64 -6.94 16.69
CA ALA A 289 -18.66 -7.38 15.70
C ALA A 289 -19.37 -7.80 14.39
N HIS A 290 -18.99 -7.18 13.28
CA HIS A 290 -19.54 -7.48 11.95
C HIS A 290 -18.52 -7.14 10.86
N SER A 291 -18.79 -7.59 9.63
CA SER A 291 -17.98 -7.24 8.46
C SER A 291 -18.39 -5.87 7.93
N ILE A 292 -17.41 -4.99 7.70
CA ILE A 292 -17.64 -3.64 7.18
C ILE A 292 -17.93 -3.72 5.68
N GLY A 293 -19.15 -3.36 5.29
CA GLY A 293 -19.56 -3.26 3.89
C GLY A 293 -19.12 -1.94 3.22
N PHE A 294 -19.28 -1.86 1.90
CA PHE A 294 -18.93 -0.66 1.11
C PHE A 294 -19.61 0.62 1.63
N GLN A 295 -20.91 0.55 1.94
CA GLN A 295 -21.69 1.69 2.43
C GLN A 295 -21.16 2.25 3.76
N GLU A 296 -20.75 1.37 4.67
CA GLU A 296 -20.19 1.79 5.96
C GLU A 296 -18.81 2.40 5.79
N ARG A 297 -17.97 1.76 4.97
CA ARG A 297 -16.65 2.29 4.61
C ARG A 297 -16.76 3.66 3.97
N GLU A 298 -17.70 3.87 3.04
CA GLU A 298 -17.87 5.18 2.40
C GLU A 298 -18.33 6.25 3.40
N ILE A 299 -19.23 5.93 4.33
CA ILE A 299 -19.64 6.90 5.36
C ILE A 299 -18.46 7.30 6.25
N ASP A 300 -17.66 6.33 6.68
CA ASP A 300 -16.55 6.57 7.60
C ASP A 300 -15.33 7.21 6.91
N ASP A 301 -14.82 6.58 5.85
CA ASP A 301 -13.57 6.93 5.19
C ASP A 301 -13.75 7.95 4.05
N LYS A 302 -14.96 8.05 3.51
CA LYS A 302 -15.34 8.99 2.43
C LYS A 302 -14.52 8.79 1.14
N GLU A 303 -14.06 7.56 0.87
CA GLU A 303 -13.14 7.23 -0.23
C GLU A 303 -13.61 7.82 -1.57
N PHE A 304 -14.90 7.65 -1.90
CA PHE A 304 -15.48 8.21 -3.12
C PHE A 304 -15.56 9.73 -3.09
N ALA A 305 -15.89 10.36 -1.96
CA ALA A 305 -15.96 11.83 -1.87
C ALA A 305 -14.59 12.53 -1.74
N GLN A 306 -13.53 11.83 -1.31
CA GLN A 306 -12.22 12.41 -1.01
C GLN A 306 -11.69 13.36 -2.11
N PRO A 307 -11.77 13.02 -3.42
CA PRO A 307 -11.23 13.91 -4.46
C PRO A 307 -11.94 15.26 -4.56
N LEU A 308 -13.22 15.33 -4.19
CA LEU A 308 -13.95 16.60 -4.10
C LEU A 308 -13.58 17.35 -2.82
N ILE A 309 -13.54 16.66 -1.67
CA ILE A 309 -13.16 17.26 -0.37
C ILE A 309 -11.82 17.99 -0.46
N GLN A 310 -10.85 17.41 -1.16
CA GLN A 310 -9.49 17.94 -1.31
C GLN A 310 -9.37 19.13 -2.28
N LEU A 311 -10.46 19.58 -2.92
CA LEU A 311 -10.46 20.78 -3.72
C LEU A 311 -10.22 22.02 -2.83
N LYS A 312 -9.23 22.85 -3.19
CA LYS A 312 -8.84 24.04 -2.43
C LYS A 312 -9.19 25.37 -3.12
N ASN A 313 -10.08 25.34 -4.11
CA ASN A 313 -10.45 26.51 -4.90
C ASN A 313 -11.89 26.93 -4.61
N VAL A 314 -12.08 28.21 -4.26
CA VAL A 314 -13.37 28.83 -3.94
C VAL A 314 -14.41 28.75 -5.06
N GLN A 315 -14.01 28.53 -6.31
CA GLN A 315 -14.92 28.42 -7.46
C GLN A 315 -15.96 27.31 -7.31
N TYR A 316 -15.66 26.28 -6.50
CA TYR A 316 -16.57 25.15 -6.29
C TYR A 316 -17.56 25.37 -5.15
N LYS A 317 -17.50 26.51 -4.45
CA LYS A 317 -18.36 26.83 -3.30
C LYS A 317 -19.84 26.61 -3.58
N SER A 318 -20.32 27.10 -4.74
CA SER A 318 -21.72 26.93 -5.15
C SER A 318 -22.11 25.46 -5.36
N LYS A 319 -21.22 24.62 -5.91
CA LYS A 319 -21.47 23.17 -6.09
C LYS A 319 -21.62 22.48 -4.73
N PHE A 320 -20.82 22.83 -3.73
CA PHE A 320 -20.94 22.29 -2.37
C PHE A 320 -22.18 22.79 -1.62
N LEU A 321 -22.56 24.06 -1.77
CA LEU A 321 -23.81 24.57 -1.20
C LEU A 321 -25.03 23.88 -1.82
N ARG A 322 -24.99 23.61 -3.13
CA ARG A 322 -26.03 22.80 -3.80
C ARG A 322 -26.06 21.36 -3.29
N LEU A 323 -24.90 20.74 -3.03
CA LEU A 323 -24.83 19.41 -2.42
C LEU A 323 -25.47 19.39 -1.03
N LEU A 324 -25.29 20.46 -0.25
CA LEU A 324 -25.95 20.66 1.04
C LEU A 324 -27.47 20.78 0.87
N GLU A 325 -27.95 21.52 -0.13
CA GLU A 325 -29.38 21.58 -0.46
C GLU A 325 -29.94 20.20 -0.85
N ASP A 326 -29.26 19.49 -1.75
CA ASP A 326 -29.64 18.15 -2.22
C ASP A 326 -29.75 17.14 -1.06
N SER A 327 -28.92 17.29 -0.02
CA SER A 327 -28.99 16.44 1.17
C SER A 327 -30.32 16.54 1.93
N PHE A 328 -30.97 17.72 1.95
CA PHE A 328 -32.27 17.88 2.58
C PHE A 328 -33.37 17.20 1.76
N GLU A 329 -33.28 17.25 0.43
CA GLU A 329 -34.19 16.50 -0.43
C GLU A 329 -34.03 14.98 -0.25
N ILE A 330 -32.80 14.50 -0.08
CA ILE A 330 -32.54 13.09 0.25
C ILE A 330 -33.18 12.70 1.58
N MET A 331 -33.10 13.55 2.60
CA MET A 331 -33.74 13.28 3.90
C MET A 331 -35.26 13.14 3.81
N LYS A 332 -35.92 13.85 2.88
CA LYS A 332 -37.38 13.74 2.68
C LYS A 332 -37.80 12.35 2.21
N LYS A 333 -36.89 11.54 1.66
CA LYS A 333 -37.17 10.14 1.25
C LYS A 333 -37.40 9.21 2.45
N GLY A 334 -36.97 9.58 3.66
CA GLY A 334 -37.26 8.83 4.89
C GLY A 334 -36.14 8.90 5.92
N LYS A 335 -36.46 8.54 7.17
CA LYS A 335 -35.54 8.62 8.31
C LYS A 335 -34.25 7.80 8.15
N ASP A 336 -34.28 6.73 7.36
CA ASP A 336 -33.15 5.82 7.14
C ASP A 336 -32.09 6.40 6.19
N TYR A 337 -32.39 7.53 5.53
CA TYR A 337 -31.44 8.29 4.72
C TYR A 337 -30.62 9.31 5.53
N PHE A 338 -30.90 9.46 6.83
CA PHE A 338 -30.22 10.45 7.66
C PHE A 338 -28.69 10.24 7.70
N ALA A 339 -28.23 8.99 7.74
CA ALA A 339 -26.80 8.69 7.74
C ALA A 339 -26.12 9.19 6.46
N TYR A 340 -26.74 8.97 5.30
CA TYR A 340 -26.22 9.45 4.02
C TYR A 340 -26.28 10.98 3.90
N ALA A 341 -27.38 11.61 4.34
CA ALA A 341 -27.48 13.07 4.33
C ALA A 341 -26.44 13.74 5.25
N SER A 342 -26.20 13.16 6.43
CA SER A 342 -25.14 13.62 7.35
C SER A 342 -23.75 13.43 6.75
N TYR A 343 -23.52 12.34 6.02
CA TYR A 343 -22.30 12.15 5.25
C TYR A 343 -22.09 13.27 4.21
N LEU A 344 -23.13 13.69 3.47
CA LEU A 344 -23.04 14.83 2.55
C LEU A 344 -22.73 16.15 3.28
N TRP A 345 -23.29 16.34 4.47
CA TRP A 345 -22.99 17.50 5.30
C TRP A 345 -21.52 17.55 5.72
N GLU A 346 -20.95 16.41 6.11
CA GLU A 346 -19.54 16.32 6.47
C GLU A 346 -18.63 16.65 5.29
N ILE A 347 -18.94 16.15 4.09
CA ILE A 347 -18.21 16.51 2.85
C ILE A 347 -18.16 18.03 2.66
N VAL A 348 -19.30 18.71 2.83
CA VAL A 348 -19.38 20.17 2.68
C VAL A 348 -18.55 20.87 3.75
N VAL A 349 -18.66 20.47 5.02
CA VAL A 349 -17.88 21.04 6.12
C VAL A 349 -16.37 20.86 5.88
N GLU A 350 -15.94 19.68 5.41
CA GLU A 350 -14.53 19.39 5.15
C GLU A 350 -13.96 20.20 3.98
N TYR A 351 -14.73 20.39 2.90
CA TYR A 351 -14.33 21.27 1.82
C TYR A 351 -14.12 22.71 2.31
N PHE A 352 -15.09 23.29 3.03
CA PHE A 352 -14.94 24.63 3.59
C PHE A 352 -13.81 24.69 4.62
N LYS A 353 -13.55 23.62 5.39
CA LYS A 353 -12.40 23.52 6.28
C LYS A 353 -11.07 23.60 5.52
N ASN A 354 -10.96 22.98 4.36
CA ASN A 354 -9.74 23.03 3.54
C ASN A 354 -9.47 24.43 2.97
N LEU A 355 -10.51 25.23 2.72
CA LEU A 355 -10.36 26.61 2.25
C LEU A 355 -9.78 27.57 3.30
N LYS A 356 -9.66 27.17 4.58
CA LYS A 356 -9.06 28.03 5.63
C LYS A 356 -7.59 28.38 5.34
N GLU A 357 -6.92 27.57 4.54
CA GLU A 357 -5.56 27.83 4.05
C GLU A 357 -5.47 29.15 3.27
N LEU A 358 -6.57 29.62 2.66
CA LEU A 358 -6.66 30.93 2.01
C LEU A 358 -6.73 32.10 3.00
N ARG A 359 -6.75 31.82 4.32
CA ARG A 359 -6.74 32.77 5.43
C ARG A 359 -7.81 33.87 5.34
N SER A 360 -8.95 33.58 4.72
CA SER A 360 -10.06 34.52 4.57
C SER A 360 -11.31 34.01 5.27
N TYR A 361 -11.77 34.74 6.29
CA TYR A 361 -13.02 34.43 6.97
C TYR A 361 -14.25 34.66 6.06
N LYS A 362 -14.14 35.54 5.06
CA LYS A 362 -15.22 35.84 4.10
C LYS A 362 -15.72 34.60 3.36
N ILE A 363 -14.89 33.57 3.25
CA ILE A 363 -15.25 32.29 2.63
C ILE A 363 -16.46 31.64 3.33
N LEU A 364 -16.64 31.88 4.62
CA LEU A 364 -17.74 31.33 5.41
C LEU A 364 -19.06 32.12 5.29
N GLU A 365 -19.07 33.29 4.65
CA GLU A 365 -20.25 34.17 4.58
C GLU A 365 -21.42 33.48 3.85
N ASP A 366 -21.19 32.90 2.67
CA ASP A 366 -22.25 32.20 1.94
C ASP A 366 -22.79 30.99 2.71
N LEU A 367 -21.92 30.29 3.45
CA LEU A 367 -22.34 29.16 4.27
C LEU A 367 -23.19 29.64 5.46
N GLU A 368 -22.84 30.81 6.03
CA GLU A 368 -23.64 31.44 7.08
C GLU A 368 -25.02 31.90 6.56
N VAL A 369 -25.06 32.52 5.38
CA VAL A 369 -26.31 32.91 4.72
C VAL A 369 -27.18 31.69 4.47
N PHE A 370 -26.61 30.64 3.89
CA PHE A 370 -27.31 29.39 3.63
C PHE A 370 -27.96 28.82 4.90
N ILE A 371 -27.21 28.75 6.01
CA ILE A 371 -27.72 28.24 7.30
C ILE A 371 -28.89 29.08 7.82
N LYS A 372 -28.83 30.42 7.68
CA LYS A 372 -29.91 31.32 8.10
C LYS A 372 -31.17 31.11 7.27
N GLU A 373 -31.03 31.01 5.96
CA GLU A 373 -32.15 30.79 5.03
C GLU A 373 -32.84 29.43 5.26
N HIS A 374 -32.06 28.42 5.65
CA HIS A 374 -32.55 27.06 5.85
C HIS A 374 -32.74 26.68 7.33
N ALA A 375 -32.80 27.66 8.25
CA ALA A 375 -32.86 27.41 9.70
C ALA A 375 -34.04 26.52 10.14
N LYS A 376 -35.14 26.50 9.35
CA LYS A 376 -36.33 25.69 9.63
C LYS A 376 -36.23 24.24 9.11
N GLN A 377 -35.19 23.88 8.37
CA GLN A 377 -35.01 22.53 7.86
C GLN A 377 -34.76 21.55 9.03
N SER A 378 -35.32 20.34 8.89
CA SER A 378 -35.18 19.30 9.90
C SER A 378 -33.71 19.00 10.16
N ARG A 379 -33.33 18.95 11.45
CA ARG A 379 -31.98 18.65 11.93
C ARG A 379 -30.88 19.65 11.51
N MET A 380 -31.26 20.84 11.01
CA MET A 380 -30.32 21.93 10.74
C MET A 380 -29.47 22.31 11.96
N ASN A 381 -30.00 22.15 13.18
CA ASN A 381 -29.25 22.38 14.43
C ASN A 381 -27.94 21.60 14.50
N TRP A 382 -27.90 20.37 13.97
CA TRP A 382 -26.67 19.58 13.91
C TRP A 382 -25.63 20.25 13.01
N PHE A 383 -26.05 20.70 11.82
CA PHE A 383 -25.17 21.37 10.87
C PHE A 383 -24.68 22.71 11.42
N SER A 384 -25.59 23.49 12.02
CA SER A 384 -25.27 24.76 12.69
C SER A 384 -24.19 24.57 13.77
N TYR A 385 -24.25 23.50 14.56
CA TYR A 385 -23.21 23.19 15.55
C TYR A 385 -21.84 22.94 14.89
N ARG A 386 -21.79 22.12 13.82
CA ARG A 386 -20.56 21.86 13.06
C ARG A 386 -20.00 23.14 12.43
N PHE A 387 -20.86 24.03 11.96
CA PHE A 387 -20.45 25.32 11.44
C PHE A 387 -19.82 26.22 12.51
N GLN A 388 -20.33 26.23 13.75
CA GLN A 388 -19.67 26.96 14.85
C GLN A 388 -18.27 26.42 15.15
N GLN A 389 -18.09 25.09 15.12
CA GLN A 389 -16.75 24.49 15.25
C GLN A 389 -15.82 24.93 14.12
N LEU A 390 -16.34 24.97 12.88
CA LEU A 390 -15.59 25.44 11.72
C LEU A 390 -15.15 26.91 11.86
N LYS A 391 -16.03 27.80 12.36
CA LYS A 391 -15.69 29.20 12.65
C LYS A 391 -14.52 29.32 13.61
N LEU A 392 -14.54 28.54 14.70
CA LEU A 392 -13.44 28.50 15.68
C LEU A 392 -12.13 28.03 15.04
N GLU A 393 -12.18 26.98 14.20
CA GLU A 393 -11.00 26.53 13.47
C GLU A 393 -10.40 27.61 12.56
N TYR A 394 -11.24 28.39 11.88
CA TYR A 394 -10.81 29.52 11.04
C TYR A 394 -10.16 30.62 11.86
N ILE A 395 -10.76 31.02 12.98
CA ILE A 395 -10.21 32.05 13.88
C ILE A 395 -8.84 31.62 14.39
N ILE A 396 -8.72 30.37 14.87
CA ILE A 396 -7.45 29.81 15.35
C ILE A 396 -6.42 29.77 14.23
N TYR A 397 -6.79 29.37 13.01
CA TYR A 397 -5.86 29.25 11.90
C TYR A 397 -5.38 30.61 11.37
N ILE A 398 -6.30 31.56 11.15
CA ILE A 398 -6.00 32.91 10.66
C ILE A 398 -5.19 33.69 11.69
N GLY A 399 -5.48 33.51 12.98
CA GLY A 399 -4.76 34.15 14.08
C GLY A 399 -3.30 33.69 14.24
N LYS A 400 -2.87 32.62 13.55
CA LYS A 400 -1.47 32.17 13.59
C LYS A 400 -0.58 33.07 12.74
N PRO A 401 0.56 33.56 13.28
CA PRO A 401 1.55 34.31 12.50
C PRO A 401 2.04 33.51 11.28
N GLN A 402 2.40 34.18 10.19
CA GLN A 402 2.82 33.50 8.95
C GLN A 402 4.26 33.00 9.02
N ASN A 403 5.10 33.66 9.82
CA ASN A 403 6.49 33.31 10.03
C ASN A 403 6.93 33.70 11.45
N ILE A 404 8.13 33.25 11.85
CA ILE A 404 8.70 33.55 13.18
C ILE A 404 8.91 35.06 13.39
N ALA A 405 9.20 35.83 12.33
CA ALA A 405 9.39 37.27 12.43
C ALA A 405 8.09 38.01 12.79
N ASP A 406 6.92 37.49 12.39
CA ASP A 406 5.62 38.02 12.80
C ASP A 406 5.31 37.77 14.28
N CYS A 407 5.92 36.76 14.90
CA CYS A 407 5.86 36.54 16.35
C CYS A 407 6.66 37.59 17.13
N ILE A 408 7.73 38.12 16.54
CA ILE A 408 8.67 39.04 17.20
C ILE A 408 8.16 40.48 17.18
N LYS A 409 7.30 40.86 16.22
CA LYS A 409 6.71 42.21 16.12
C LYS A 409 5.58 42.51 17.11
N LYS A 410 5.21 41.56 17.97
CA LYS A 410 4.25 41.75 19.07
C LYS A 410 4.93 41.54 20.42
N ILE A 411 5.81 42.47 20.79
CA ILE A 411 6.20 42.76 22.18
C ILE A 411 6.09 44.27 22.37
#